data_AF-A0A0N0AUI0-F1
#
_entry.id   AF-A0A0N0AUI0-F1
#
_cell.length_a   1.000
_cell.length_b   1.000
_cell.length_c   1.000
_cell.angle_alpha   90.00
_cell.angle_beta   90.00
_cell.angle_gamma   90.00
#
_symmetry.space_group_name_H-M   'P 1'
#
loop_
_entity.id
_entity.type
_entity.pdbx_description
1 polymer ?
#
loop_
_entity_poly.entity_id
_entity_poly.type
_entity_poly.pdbx_seq_one_letter_code
_entity_poly.pdbx_strand_id
1 'polypeptide(L)'
;MRPEVKAFTADGPLPDQEADEEEIDRRVEQLEAVSAPVTPDEARALAACFGPDDCYGVAWSLLHLIETAPGPVPPVTRPGPGADDWRHTLWNRWGDPGPCDGEPAPWSTAGVTRPAAPPE
;
A
#
# COMPACT_ATOMS: atom_id res chain seq x y z
N MET A 1 -13.25 -9.21 13.43
CA MET A 1 -13.25 -7.89 12.80
C MET A 1 -13.96 -6.89 13.71
N ARG A 2 -13.20 -5.90 14.18
CA ARG A 2 -13.65 -4.84 15.10
C ARG A 2 -14.72 -3.92 14.48
N PRO A 3 -15.59 -3.29 15.29
CA PRO A 3 -16.68 -2.46 14.77
C PRO A 3 -16.19 -1.26 13.95
N GLU A 4 -15.06 -0.66 14.31
CA GLU A 4 -14.46 0.48 13.59
C GLU A 4 -14.02 0.07 12.18
N VAL A 5 -13.39 -1.10 12.05
CA VAL A 5 -13.01 -1.66 10.73
C VAL A 5 -14.26 -2.00 9.89
N LYS A 6 -15.32 -2.51 10.53
CA LYS A 6 -16.59 -2.76 9.83
C LYS A 6 -17.24 -1.47 9.35
N ALA A 7 -17.22 -0.42 10.15
CA ALA A 7 -17.76 0.88 9.78
C ALA A 7 -17.01 1.46 8.58
N PHE A 8 -15.68 1.47 8.63
CA PHE A 8 -14.85 1.96 7.52
C PHE A 8 -15.07 1.15 6.23
N THR A 9 -15.14 -0.19 6.32
CA THR A 9 -15.36 -1.05 5.14
C THR A 9 -16.79 -0.97 4.59
N ALA A 10 -17.78 -0.64 5.42
CA ALA A 10 -19.16 -0.45 4.97
C ALA A 10 -19.35 0.79 4.10
N ASP A 11 -18.52 1.82 4.30
CA ASP A 11 -18.53 3.04 3.49
C ASP A 11 -17.90 2.84 2.09
N GLY A 12 -17.31 1.67 1.85
CA GLY A 12 -16.78 1.28 0.54
C GLY A 12 -15.44 1.97 0.21
N PRO A 13 -15.11 2.11 -1.09
CA PRO A 13 -13.81 2.63 -1.50
C PRO A 13 -13.58 4.05 -0.99
N LEU A 14 -12.30 4.41 -0.83
CA LEU A 14 -11.90 5.74 -0.45
C LEU A 14 -12.39 6.77 -1.48
N PRO A 15 -12.73 7.99 -1.03
CA PRO A 15 -13.04 9.09 -1.91
C PRO A 15 -11.81 9.51 -2.73
N ASP A 16 -12.08 10.08 -3.90
CA ASP A 16 -11.04 10.70 -4.72
C ASP A 16 -10.64 12.10 -4.22
N GLN A 17 -9.65 12.70 -4.88
CA GLN A 17 -9.10 14.01 -4.51
C GLN A 17 -10.08 15.18 -4.68
N GLU A 18 -11.14 15.01 -5.47
CA GLU A 18 -12.17 16.04 -5.72
C GLU A 18 -13.32 15.96 -4.70
N ALA A 19 -13.28 15.00 -3.77
CA ALA A 19 -14.29 14.88 -2.73
C ALA A 19 -14.26 16.07 -1.76
N ASP A 20 -15.44 16.39 -1.22
CA ASP A 20 -15.60 17.48 -0.26
C ASP A 20 -14.78 17.21 1.03
N GLU A 21 -14.27 18.28 1.63
CA GLU A 21 -13.44 18.23 2.85
C GLU A 21 -14.12 17.46 3.99
N GLU A 22 -15.45 17.61 4.14
CA GLU A 22 -16.24 16.88 5.14
C GLU A 22 -16.21 15.35 4.95
N GLU A 23 -16.18 14.86 3.71
CA GLU A 23 -16.06 13.42 3.42
C GLU A 23 -14.63 12.94 3.73
N ILE A 24 -13.62 13.75 3.38
CA ILE A 24 -12.22 13.44 3.68
C ILE A 24 -12.00 13.36 5.20
N ASP A 25 -12.46 14.36 5.95
CA ASP A 25 -12.34 14.40 7.41
C ASP A 25 -13.05 13.21 8.06
N ARG A 26 -14.27 12.87 7.61
CA ARG A 26 -14.98 11.69 8.12
C ARG A 26 -14.17 10.41 7.93
N ARG A 27 -13.53 10.24 6.77
CA ARG A 27 -12.70 9.06 6.49
C ARG A 27 -11.44 9.02 7.34
N VAL A 28 -10.82 10.18 7.59
CA VAL A 28 -9.66 10.29 8.49
C VAL A 28 -10.05 9.90 9.91
N GLU A 29 -11.14 10.44 10.44
CA GLU A 29 -11.63 10.10 11.79
C GLU A 29 -11.92 8.60 11.96
N GLN A 30 -12.52 7.97 10.94
CA GLN A 30 -12.75 6.52 10.96
C GLN A 30 -11.45 5.71 10.98
N LEU A 31 -10.43 6.14 10.23
CA LEU A 31 -9.11 5.49 10.25
C LEU A 31 -8.44 5.62 11.61
N GLU A 32 -8.48 6.82 12.20
CA GLU A 32 -7.88 7.09 13.50
C GLU A 32 -8.57 6.31 14.64
N ALA A 33 -9.85 6.00 14.49
CA ALA A 33 -10.58 5.14 15.42
C ALA A 33 -10.09 3.67 15.38
N VAL A 34 -9.50 3.21 14.27
CA VAL A 34 -8.98 1.84 14.17
C VAL A 34 -7.61 1.74 14.85
N SER A 35 -7.57 1.11 16.01
CA SER A 35 -6.30 0.91 16.72
C SER A 35 -5.36 -0.06 15.99
N ALA A 36 -4.06 0.25 15.97
CA ALA A 36 -3.04 -0.70 15.57
C ALA A 36 -2.62 -1.63 16.74
N PRO A 37 -2.11 -2.85 16.46
CA PRO A 37 -2.02 -3.48 15.15
C PRO A 37 -3.39 -4.00 14.68
N VAL A 38 -3.61 -4.01 13.36
CA VAL A 38 -4.78 -4.70 12.77
C VAL A 38 -4.52 -6.20 12.63
N THR A 39 -5.58 -7.00 12.60
CA THR A 39 -5.45 -8.44 12.32
C THR A 39 -5.27 -8.70 10.81
N PRO A 40 -4.75 -9.85 10.38
CA PRO A 40 -4.63 -10.18 8.95
C PRO A 40 -5.96 -10.12 8.18
N ASP A 41 -7.06 -10.57 8.79
CA ASP A 41 -8.40 -10.46 8.22
C ASP A 41 -8.85 -9.00 8.07
N GLU A 42 -8.55 -8.15 9.07
CA GLU A 42 -8.84 -6.72 9.00
C GLU A 42 -8.00 -6.03 7.93
N ALA A 43 -6.71 -6.33 7.84
CA ALA A 43 -5.82 -5.85 6.79
C ALA A 43 -6.36 -6.19 5.39
N ARG A 44 -6.84 -7.42 5.19
CA ARG A 44 -7.42 -7.85 3.92
C ARG A 44 -8.72 -7.09 3.60
N ALA A 45 -9.58 -6.87 4.59
CA ALA A 45 -10.82 -6.12 4.41
C ALA A 45 -10.54 -4.64 4.09
N LEU A 46 -9.61 -4.02 4.82
CA LEU A 46 -9.17 -2.64 4.63
C LEU A 46 -8.50 -2.44 3.26
N ALA A 47 -7.72 -3.42 2.78
CA ALA A 47 -7.11 -3.38 1.45
C ALA A 47 -8.14 -3.38 0.31
N ALA A 48 -9.38 -3.82 0.56
CA ALA A 48 -10.46 -3.74 -0.43
C ALA A 48 -11.11 -2.34 -0.52
N CYS A 49 -10.75 -1.42 0.39
CA CYS A 49 -11.26 -0.04 0.41
C CYS A 49 -10.42 0.92 -0.45
N PHE A 50 -9.34 0.46 -1.08
CA PHE A 50 -8.65 1.28 -2.09
C PHE A 50 -9.54 1.42 -3.34
N GLY A 51 -9.79 2.65 -3.76
CA GLY A 51 -10.57 3.05 -4.93
C GLY A 51 -9.72 3.42 -6.15
N PRO A 52 -10.37 3.90 -7.23
CA PRO A 52 -9.78 4.16 -8.54
C PRO A 52 -9.09 5.53 -8.68
N ASP A 53 -9.18 6.46 -7.72
CA ASP A 53 -8.41 7.72 -7.72
C ASP A 53 -8.24 8.26 -6.28
N ASP A 54 -7.82 7.40 -5.35
CA ASP A 54 -7.91 7.74 -3.93
C ASP A 54 -7.15 9.01 -3.54
N CYS A 55 -7.77 9.79 -2.65
CA CYS A 55 -7.09 10.91 -2.01
C CYS A 55 -5.81 10.43 -1.30
N TYR A 56 -4.66 10.89 -1.82
CA TYR A 56 -3.34 10.41 -1.41
C TYR A 56 -3.14 10.39 0.11
N GLY A 57 -3.56 11.43 0.82
CA GLY A 57 -3.41 11.51 2.28
C GLY A 57 -4.11 10.36 3.00
N VAL A 58 -5.37 10.10 2.65
CA VAL A 58 -6.20 9.06 3.29
C VAL A 58 -5.73 7.67 2.86
N ALA A 59 -5.38 7.50 1.57
CA ALA A 59 -4.84 6.25 1.04
C ALA A 59 -3.53 5.83 1.73
N TRP A 60 -2.61 6.77 1.96
CA TRP A 60 -1.36 6.50 2.68
C TRP A 60 -1.60 6.13 4.15
N SER A 61 -2.54 6.79 4.82
CA SER A 61 -2.92 6.45 6.20
C SER A 61 -3.50 5.03 6.30
N LEU A 62 -4.39 4.66 5.39
CA LEU A 62 -4.94 3.31 5.28
C LEU A 62 -3.85 2.26 5.04
N LEU A 63 -2.92 2.55 4.11
CA LEU A 63 -1.76 1.68 3.86
C LEU A 63 -0.94 1.44 5.12
N HIS A 64 -0.51 2.50 5.80
CA HIS A 64 0.32 2.37 6.99
C HIS A 64 -0.38 1.60 8.10
N LEU A 65 -1.69 1.75 8.25
CA LEU A 65 -2.48 0.96 9.19
C LEU A 65 -2.47 -0.53 8.84
N ILE A 66 -2.65 -0.89 7.57
CA ILE A 66 -2.63 -2.29 7.10
C ILE A 66 -1.27 -2.94 7.37
N GLU A 67 -0.18 -2.21 7.23
CA GLU A 67 1.18 -2.71 7.47
C GLU A 67 1.50 -2.98 8.95
N THR A 68 0.63 -2.56 9.86
CA THR A 68 0.74 -2.95 11.27
C THR A 68 0.32 -4.39 11.52
N ALA A 69 -0.29 -5.06 10.53
CA ALA A 69 -0.74 -6.44 10.68
C ALA A 69 0.42 -7.42 10.83
N PRO A 70 0.29 -8.44 11.71
CA PRO A 70 1.29 -9.49 11.79
C PRO A 70 1.21 -10.41 10.57
N GLY A 71 2.36 -10.70 9.95
CA GLY A 71 2.45 -11.64 8.83
C GLY A 71 2.52 -10.95 7.46
N PRO A 72 2.24 -11.69 6.36
CA PRO A 72 2.35 -11.13 5.02
C PRO A 72 1.26 -10.09 4.78
N VAL A 73 1.62 -9.01 4.09
CA VAL A 73 0.66 -8.00 3.62
C VAL A 73 -0.35 -8.63 2.64
N PRO A 74 -1.59 -8.11 2.58
CA PRO A 74 -2.58 -8.60 1.63
C PRO A 74 -2.08 -8.50 0.18
N PRO A 75 -2.33 -9.50 -0.68
CA PRO A 75 -1.93 -9.44 -2.07
C PRO A 75 -2.69 -8.33 -2.81
N VAL A 76 -1.95 -7.49 -3.53
CA VAL A 76 -2.51 -6.42 -4.36
C VAL A 76 -2.42 -6.81 -5.83
N THR A 77 -3.50 -6.56 -6.58
CA THR A 77 -3.52 -6.81 -8.03
C THR A 77 -2.56 -5.87 -8.75
N ARG A 78 -1.81 -6.38 -9.72
CA ARG A 78 -0.94 -5.56 -10.56
C ARG A 78 -1.77 -4.50 -11.30
N PRO A 79 -1.43 -3.21 -11.18
CA PRO A 79 -2.08 -2.15 -11.93
C PRO A 79 -1.82 -2.29 -13.44
N GLY A 80 -2.81 -1.89 -14.24
CA GLY A 80 -2.64 -1.76 -15.69
C GLY A 80 -1.69 -0.59 -16.05
N PRO A 81 -1.18 -0.53 -17.29
CA PRO A 81 -0.18 0.46 -17.71
C PRO A 81 -0.68 1.93 -17.73
N GLY A 82 -1.98 2.17 -17.54
CA GLY A 82 -2.56 3.51 -17.42
C GLY A 82 -3.14 3.78 -16.03
N ALA A 83 -2.76 3.00 -15.02
CA ALA A 83 -3.14 3.27 -13.64
C ALA A 83 -2.28 4.38 -13.06
N ASP A 84 -2.82 5.08 -12.07
CA ASP A 84 -2.11 6.15 -11.39
C ASP A 84 -0.84 5.65 -10.69
N ASP A 85 0.15 6.55 -10.57
CA ASP A 85 1.48 6.26 -10.01
C ASP A 85 1.42 5.65 -8.61
N TRP A 86 0.39 6.00 -7.83
CA TRP A 86 0.22 5.47 -6.49
C TRP A 86 -0.13 3.98 -6.48
N ARG A 87 -0.88 3.47 -7.47
CA ARG A 87 -1.18 2.03 -7.58
C ARG A 87 0.07 1.25 -7.96
N HIS A 88 0.90 1.82 -8.82
CA HIS A 88 2.21 1.25 -9.14
C HIS A 88 3.11 1.21 -7.90
N THR A 89 3.10 2.26 -7.09
CA THR A 89 3.82 2.33 -5.81
C THR A 89 3.31 1.28 -4.82
N LEU A 90 1.99 1.16 -4.66
CA LEU A 90 1.35 0.15 -3.81
C LEU A 90 1.71 -1.28 -4.25
N TRP A 91 1.62 -1.56 -5.55
CA TRP A 91 1.96 -2.88 -6.10
C TRP A 91 3.45 -3.20 -5.93
N ASN A 92 4.35 -2.25 -6.12
CA ASN A 92 5.78 -2.49 -5.86
C ASN A 92 6.07 -2.80 -4.39
N ARG A 93 5.24 -2.27 -3.47
CA ARG A 93 5.42 -2.45 -2.02
C ARG A 93 4.83 -3.76 -1.51
N TRP A 94 3.64 -4.15 -1.98
CA TRP A 94 2.92 -5.34 -1.47
C TRP A 94 2.80 -6.48 -2.49
N GLY A 95 2.82 -6.17 -3.79
CA GLY A 95 2.50 -7.09 -4.88
C GLY A 95 3.70 -7.67 -5.63
N ASP A 96 4.91 -7.15 -5.39
CA ASP A 96 6.17 -7.77 -5.80
C ASP A 96 6.84 -8.36 -4.55
N PRO A 97 6.51 -9.59 -4.14
CA PRO A 97 7.42 -10.35 -3.31
C PRO A 97 8.63 -10.59 -4.21
N GLY A 98 9.69 -9.79 -4.02
CA GLY A 98 10.94 -9.97 -4.74
C GLY A 98 11.32 -11.45 -4.79
N PRO A 99 12.02 -11.89 -5.84
CA PRO A 99 12.17 -13.31 -6.18
C PRO A 99 12.46 -14.16 -4.95
N CYS A 100 11.56 -15.10 -4.65
CA CYS A 100 11.72 -16.09 -3.58
C CYS A 100 13.04 -16.84 -3.82
N ASP A 101 14.00 -16.66 -2.92
CA ASP A 101 15.31 -17.34 -2.88
C ASP A 101 16.10 -17.42 -4.21
N GLY A 102 16.99 -16.45 -4.40
CA GLY A 102 18.28 -16.70 -5.08
C GLY A 102 18.47 -16.17 -6.50
N GLU A 103 17.50 -15.46 -7.08
CA GLU A 103 17.69 -14.81 -8.40
C GLU A 103 17.70 -13.28 -8.25
N PRO A 104 18.73 -12.56 -8.74
CA PRO A 104 18.75 -11.10 -8.63
C PRO A 104 17.64 -10.49 -9.48
N ALA A 105 17.00 -9.43 -8.93
CA ALA A 105 15.93 -8.71 -9.62
C ALA A 105 16.35 -8.29 -11.04
N PRO A 106 15.43 -8.28 -12.03
CA PRO A 106 15.76 -8.06 -13.44
C PRO A 106 16.30 -6.65 -13.75
N TRP A 107 16.13 -5.70 -12.84
CA TRP A 107 16.74 -4.36 -12.95
C TRP A 107 18.19 -4.31 -12.42
N SER A 108 18.67 -5.38 -11.80
CA SER A 108 20.03 -5.51 -11.27
C SER A 108 21.00 -5.93 -12.38
N THR A 109 21.14 -5.08 -13.39
CA THR A 109 22.27 -5.10 -14.32
C THR A 109 23.11 -3.85 -14.11
N ALA A 110 24.02 -3.88 -13.14
CA ALA A 110 25.17 -2.98 -13.14
C ALA A 110 26.32 -3.61 -12.34
N GLY A 111 27.13 -4.41 -13.04
CA GLY A 111 28.53 -4.56 -12.67
C GLY A 111 29.21 -3.20 -12.70
N VAL A 112 29.39 -2.59 -11.53
CA VAL A 112 30.44 -1.60 -11.33
C VAL A 112 31.74 -2.38 -11.23
N THR A 113 32.41 -2.56 -12.37
CA THR A 113 33.82 -2.89 -12.39
C THR A 113 34.57 -1.69 -11.82
N ARG A 114 35.01 -1.80 -10.57
CA ARG A 114 35.96 -0.85 -9.96
C ARG A 114 37.22 -0.83 -10.82
N PRO A 115 37.65 0.31 -11.41
CA PRO A 115 38.92 0.36 -12.11
C PRO A 115 40.04 0.08 -11.11
N ALA A 116 40.95 -0.83 -11.47
CA ALA A 116 42.15 -1.12 -10.72
C ALA A 116 43.03 0.16 -10.65
N ALA A 117 43.47 0.51 -9.45
CA ALA A 117 44.46 1.55 -9.24
C ALA A 117 45.80 1.13 -9.88
N PRO A 118 46.53 2.03 -10.55
CA PRO A 118 47.86 1.73 -11.07
C PRO A 118 48.86 1.54 -9.92
N PRO A 119 49.86 0.65 -10.05
CA PRO A 119 50.93 0.53 -9.06
C PRO A 119 51.87 1.75 -9.10
N GLU A 120 52.38 2.13 -7.93
CA GLU A 120 53.46 3.11 -7.75
C GLU A 120 54.84 2.54 -8.12
#